data_AF-N8U244-F1
#
_entry.id   AF-N8U244-F1
#
_cell.length_a   1.000
_cell.length_b   1.000
_cell.length_c   1.000
_cell.angle_alpha   90.00
_cell.angle_beta   90.00
_cell.angle_gamma   90.00
#
_symmetry.space_group_name_H-M   'P 1'
#
loop_
_entity.id
_entity.type
_entity.pdbx_description
1 polymer ?
#
loop_
_entity_poly.entity_id
_entity_poly.type
_entity_poly.pdbx_seq_one_letter_code
_entity_poly.pdbx_strand_id
1 'polypeptide(L)'
;MPMDALQQILHIQRKKNQQVMRNVARLWDIGQKAQTPDELLDALHPWGEDRDLRFYNVLPMFLVIASVLVLILGGLLHHYFPFFFTLLASVGLGFWAYLIHESQKPIDEVIQFLRERMLSLRYNLHFQKLPDNFTDPSRTFSVLAQLKAMFPLFSKGTEVNRLDYFASTTWLHDGQRYPVIIFQYDYIVEVATTNQRGERNVIRKINKRQWGAFIFDAPVLGLAISNTGNDFFPPYIQEWETSDIQTNRKLDIYGCDAHETAKHITPSFTLKLYDFFEKFTGDLLFHPRESIVCYLGEQDLFRLQSKQVEIQEISHLRGHLRTLGMLEYNLFKEHMLKLLS
;
A
#
# COMPACT_ATOMS: atom_id res chain seq x y z
N MET A 1 43.48 -0.04 31.54
CA MET A 1 43.72 0.54 30.20
C MET A 1 42.81 -0.02 29.09
N PRO A 2 42.50 -1.32 28.95
CA PRO A 2 41.49 -1.78 27.98
C PRO A 2 40.02 -1.72 28.49
N MET A 3 39.81 -1.81 29.82
CA MET A 3 38.48 -1.73 30.44
C MET A 3 37.86 -0.32 30.34
N ASP A 4 38.66 0.73 30.51
CA ASP A 4 38.21 2.13 30.48
C ASP A 4 37.73 2.54 29.08
N ALA A 5 38.44 2.08 28.04
CA ALA A 5 38.06 2.31 26.65
C ALA A 5 36.74 1.58 26.30
N LEU A 6 36.55 0.35 26.79
CA LEU A 6 35.34 -0.42 26.55
C LEU A 6 34.13 0.18 27.27
N GLN A 7 34.32 0.67 28.50
CA GLN A 7 33.28 1.42 29.23
C GLN A 7 32.93 2.73 28.53
N GLN A 8 33.92 3.47 28.02
CA GLN A 8 33.68 4.69 27.24
C GLN A 8 32.90 4.40 25.96
N ILE A 9 33.25 3.35 25.20
CA ILE A 9 32.54 2.96 23.97
C ILE A 9 31.09 2.58 24.27
N LEU A 10 30.85 1.78 25.31
CA LEU A 10 29.49 1.41 25.74
C LEU A 10 28.68 2.64 26.19
N HIS A 11 29.31 3.56 26.93
CA HIS A 11 28.66 4.79 27.37
C HIS A 11 28.28 5.69 26.18
N ILE A 12 29.18 5.86 25.22
CA ILE A 12 28.94 6.61 23.99
C ILE A 12 27.80 5.97 23.17
N GLN A 13 27.84 4.65 22.97
CA GLN A 13 26.80 3.92 22.25
C GLN A 13 25.43 4.11 22.92
N ARG A 14 25.35 3.92 24.24
CA ARG A 14 24.10 4.09 24.99
C ARG A 14 23.58 5.53 24.90
N LYS A 15 24.46 6.52 25.03
CA LYS A 15 24.10 7.95 24.91
C LYS A 15 23.55 8.27 23.52
N LYS A 16 24.23 7.83 22.45
CA LYS A 16 23.78 8.03 21.07
C LYS A 16 22.46 7.31 20.77
N ASN A 17 22.32 6.06 21.21
CA ASN A 17 21.09 5.30 20.98
C ASN A 17 19.90 5.88 21.76
N GLN A 18 20.11 6.36 22.99
CA GLN A 18 19.09 7.11 23.75
C GLN A 18 18.67 8.39 23.03
N GLN A 19 19.61 9.06 22.38
CA GLN A 19 19.32 10.27 21.62
C GLN A 19 18.50 9.97 20.36
N VAL A 20 18.84 8.91 19.62
CA VAL A 20 18.01 8.41 18.50
C VAL A 20 16.59 8.09 18.98
N MET A 21 16.42 7.49 20.17
CA MET A 21 15.10 7.26 20.74
C MET A 21 14.34 8.53 21.13
N ARG A 22 15.03 9.57 21.62
CA ARG A 22 14.40 10.89 21.80
C ARG A 22 13.96 11.49 20.46
N ASN A 23 14.78 11.32 19.42
CA ASN A 23 14.42 11.77 18.08
C ASN A 23 13.16 11.05 17.57
N VAL A 24 13.09 9.72 17.71
CA VAL A 24 11.90 8.92 17.38
C VAL A 24 10.67 9.38 18.17
N ALA A 25 10.80 9.58 19.49
CA ALA A 25 9.70 10.06 20.32
C ALA A 25 9.20 11.45 19.89
N ARG A 26 10.12 12.37 19.56
CA ARG A 26 9.78 13.70 19.03
C ARG A 26 9.09 13.61 17.66
N LEU A 27 9.52 12.69 16.80
CA LEU A 27 8.87 12.45 15.50
C LEU A 27 7.43 11.95 15.66
N TRP A 28 7.18 11.05 16.62
CA TRP A 28 5.82 10.62 16.96
C TRP A 28 4.95 11.79 17.41
N ASP A 29 5.45 12.61 18.35
CA ASP A 29 4.74 13.78 18.87
C ASP A 29 4.38 14.80 17.76
N ILE A 30 5.34 15.08 16.88
CA ILE A 30 5.15 15.96 15.72
C ILE A 30 4.06 15.40 14.80
N GLY A 31 4.14 14.12 14.43
CA GLY A 31 3.15 13.50 13.54
C GLY A 31 1.73 13.46 14.12
N GLN A 32 1.61 13.31 15.44
CA GLN A 32 0.32 13.35 16.14
C GLN A 32 -0.28 14.75 16.19
N LYS A 33 0.55 15.78 16.41
CA LYS A 33 0.10 17.18 16.58
C LYS A 33 -0.19 17.88 15.25
N ALA A 34 0.55 17.57 14.20
CA ALA A 34 0.41 18.25 12.92
C ALA A 34 -0.98 18.08 12.31
N GLN A 35 -1.60 19.18 11.92
CA GLN A 35 -2.93 19.22 11.30
C GLN A 35 -2.84 19.42 9.77
N THR A 36 -1.71 19.92 9.27
CA THR A 36 -1.51 20.17 7.84
C THR A 36 -0.19 19.55 7.35
N PRO A 37 -0.06 19.26 6.05
CA PRO A 37 1.19 18.75 5.47
C PRO A 37 2.37 19.71 5.69
N ASP A 38 2.13 21.01 5.58
CA ASP A 38 3.17 22.03 5.70
C ASP A 38 3.64 22.17 7.15
N GLU A 39 2.70 22.20 8.11
CA GLU A 39 3.03 22.17 9.55
C GLU A 39 3.85 20.93 9.92
N LEU A 40 3.53 19.77 9.35
CA LEU A 40 4.31 18.55 9.55
C LEU A 40 5.74 18.69 9.00
N LEU A 41 5.92 19.26 7.81
CA LEU A 41 7.23 19.46 7.20
C LEU A 41 8.06 20.55 7.89
N ASP A 42 7.40 21.58 8.40
CA ASP A 42 8.03 22.70 9.10
C ASP A 42 8.45 22.30 10.50
N ALA A 43 7.67 21.47 11.21
CA ALA A 43 8.07 20.92 12.50
C ALA A 43 9.34 20.06 12.44
N LEU A 44 9.69 19.52 11.27
CA LEU A 44 10.93 18.78 11.04
C LEU A 44 12.16 19.69 10.82
N HIS A 45 11.99 21.01 10.74
CA HIS A 45 13.10 21.94 10.51
C HIS A 45 12.96 23.29 11.25
N PRO A 46 13.98 23.73 12.01
CA PRO A 46 15.28 23.10 12.24
C PRO A 46 15.25 22.05 13.38
N TRP A 47 15.93 20.91 13.17
CA TRP A 47 15.96 19.84 14.18
C TRP A 47 16.99 20.06 15.30
N GLY A 48 18.10 20.77 15.01
CA GLY A 48 19.25 20.95 15.91
C GLY A 48 20.51 20.23 15.40
N GLU A 49 21.45 19.95 16.31
CA GLU A 49 22.76 19.34 16.02
C GLU A 49 22.68 17.83 15.75
N ASP A 50 21.87 17.09 16.52
CA ASP A 50 21.83 15.62 16.43
C ASP A 50 20.61 15.11 15.65
N ARG A 51 20.82 14.83 14.36
CA ARG A 51 19.78 14.51 13.37
C ARG A 51 19.72 13.03 12.99
N ASP A 52 20.54 12.21 13.63
CA ASP A 52 20.67 10.79 13.29
C ASP A 52 19.37 10.03 13.57
N LEU A 53 18.99 9.21 12.59
CA LEU A 53 17.94 8.19 12.64
C LEU A 53 18.56 6.82 12.37
N ARG A 54 19.68 6.53 13.02
CA ARG A 54 20.34 5.22 12.95
C ARG A 54 20.96 4.86 14.28
N PHE A 55 20.61 3.69 14.79
CA PHE A 55 21.27 3.14 15.97
C PHE A 55 22.74 2.83 15.71
N TYR A 56 23.57 3.15 16.69
CA TYR A 56 24.98 2.85 16.68
C TYR A 56 25.20 1.42 17.17
N ASN A 57 25.41 0.49 16.23
CA ASN A 57 25.57 -0.95 16.49
C ASN A 57 27.00 -1.47 16.22
N VAL A 58 28.00 -0.59 16.35
CA VAL A 58 29.40 -0.92 16.04
C VAL A 58 29.96 -2.01 16.97
N LEU A 59 29.68 -1.94 18.27
CA LEU A 59 30.17 -2.93 19.25
C LEU A 59 29.53 -4.33 19.06
N PRO A 60 28.20 -4.47 18.88
CA PRO A 60 27.60 -5.73 18.47
C PRO A 60 28.25 -6.33 17.21
N MET A 61 28.52 -5.51 16.19
CA MET A 61 29.15 -5.97 14.95
C MET A 61 30.57 -6.50 15.19
N PHE A 62 31.38 -5.80 15.99
CA PHE A 62 32.71 -6.30 16.37
C PHE A 62 32.63 -7.62 17.15
N LEU A 63 31.66 -7.77 18.06
CA LEU A 63 31.46 -9.02 18.80
C LEU A 63 31.06 -10.19 17.89
N VAL A 64 30.25 -9.95 16.85
CA VAL A 64 29.94 -10.96 15.83
C VAL A 64 31.18 -11.36 15.05
N ILE A 65 31.99 -10.40 14.59
CA ILE A 65 33.25 -10.68 13.89
C ILE A 65 34.20 -11.48 14.79
N ALA A 66 34.33 -11.10 16.05
CA ALA A 66 35.14 -11.82 17.03
C ALA A 66 34.61 -13.24 17.28
N SER A 67 33.28 -13.41 17.39
CA SER A 67 32.62 -14.70 17.54
C SER A 67 32.95 -15.65 16.38
N VAL A 68 32.92 -15.15 15.13
CA VAL A 68 33.29 -15.92 13.93
C VAL A 68 34.78 -16.24 13.90
N LEU A 69 35.65 -15.27 14.23
CA LEU A 69 37.10 -15.49 14.29
C LEU A 69 37.48 -16.56 15.31
N VAL A 70 36.87 -16.52 16.50
CA VAL A 70 37.07 -17.54 17.56
C VAL A 70 36.63 -18.92 17.08
N LEU A 71 35.52 -19.01 16.34
CA LEU A 71 35.05 -20.27 15.75
C LEU A 71 36.07 -20.84 14.73
N ILE A 72 36.57 -19.99 13.82
CA ILE A 72 37.55 -20.37 12.80
C ILE A 72 38.86 -20.83 13.44
N LEU A 73 39.38 -20.06 14.40
CA LEU A 73 40.60 -20.43 15.14
C LEU A 73 40.41 -21.76 15.89
N GLY A 74 39.24 -21.96 16.49
CA GLY A 74 38.89 -23.19 17.17
C GLY A 74 38.91 -24.41 16.25
N GLY A 75 38.43 -24.28 15.01
CA GLY A 75 38.50 -25.34 14.01
C GLY A 75 39.94 -25.67 13.58
N LEU A 76 40.77 -24.65 13.39
CA LEU A 76 42.17 -24.82 12.97
C LEU A 76 43.07 -25.38 14.08
N LEU A 77 42.84 -24.97 15.33
CA LEU A 77 43.66 -25.33 16.49
C LEU A 77 43.07 -26.47 17.33
N HIS A 78 42.06 -27.17 16.83
CA HIS A 78 41.37 -28.25 17.56
C HIS A 78 42.31 -29.38 18.01
N HIS A 79 43.44 -29.56 17.33
CA HIS A 79 44.47 -30.53 17.69
C HIS A 79 45.20 -30.17 19.00
N TYR A 80 45.32 -28.88 19.32
CA TYR A 80 46.03 -28.38 20.50
C TYR A 80 45.09 -27.97 21.64
N PHE A 81 43.82 -27.65 21.33
CA PHE A 81 42.86 -27.16 22.30
C PHE A 81 41.46 -27.75 22.03
N PRO A 82 40.70 -28.15 23.07
CA PRO A 82 39.39 -28.75 22.86
C PRO A 82 38.40 -27.79 22.18
N PHE A 83 37.86 -28.23 21.04
CA PHE A 83 36.89 -27.45 20.24
C PHE A 83 35.64 -27.02 21.03
N PHE A 84 35.25 -27.77 22.05
CA PHE A 84 34.11 -27.43 22.89
C PHE A 84 34.23 -26.05 23.55
N PHE A 85 35.41 -25.69 24.05
CA PHE A 85 35.62 -24.40 24.73
C PHE A 85 35.62 -23.22 23.76
N THR A 86 36.11 -23.40 22.54
CA THR A 86 36.08 -22.35 21.50
C THR A 86 34.67 -22.16 20.96
N LEU A 87 33.90 -23.25 20.81
CA LEU A 87 32.47 -23.18 20.50
C LEU A 87 31.71 -22.42 21.58
N LEU A 88 31.92 -22.75 22.86
CA LEU A 88 31.26 -22.07 23.98
C LEU A 88 31.58 -20.56 24.01
N ALA A 89 32.84 -20.20 23.79
CA ALA A 89 33.28 -18.81 23.72
C ALA A 89 32.66 -18.05 22.53
N SER A 90 32.62 -18.69 21.35
CA SER A 90 31.99 -18.14 20.15
C SER A 90 30.50 -17.88 20.36
N VAL A 91 29.78 -18.86 20.94
CA VAL A 91 28.35 -18.72 21.29
C VAL A 91 28.14 -17.62 22.33
N GLY A 92 28.98 -17.56 23.36
CA GLY A 92 28.90 -16.51 24.39
C GLY A 92 29.07 -15.10 23.82
N LEU A 93 30.04 -14.90 22.92
CA LEU A 93 30.24 -13.63 22.22
C LEU A 93 29.06 -13.29 21.30
N GLY A 94 28.53 -14.27 20.57
CA GLY A 94 27.36 -14.07 19.70
C GLY A 94 26.10 -13.71 20.49
N PHE A 95 25.88 -14.38 21.62
CA PHE A 95 24.77 -14.08 22.54
C PHE A 95 24.90 -12.67 23.13
N TRP A 96 26.11 -12.27 23.52
CA TRP A 96 26.35 -10.92 24.03
C TRP A 96 26.16 -9.85 22.95
N ALA A 97 26.60 -10.14 21.71
CA ALA A 97 26.34 -9.27 20.57
C ALA A 97 24.84 -9.07 20.34
N TYR A 98 24.05 -10.14 20.44
CA TYR A 98 22.60 -10.09 20.32
C TYR A 98 21.95 -9.23 21.42
N LEU A 99 22.38 -9.36 22.68
CA LEU A 99 21.82 -8.58 23.79
C LEU A 99 22.06 -7.06 23.69
N ILE A 100 23.17 -6.64 23.08
CA ILE A 100 23.52 -5.20 22.94
C ILE A 100 23.03 -4.63 21.59
N HIS A 101 22.59 -5.48 20.67
CA HIS A 101 22.11 -5.05 19.37
C HIS A 101 20.77 -4.31 19.47
N GLU A 102 20.74 -3.05 19.02
CA GLU A 102 19.50 -2.27 18.93
C GLU A 102 18.87 -2.42 17.55
N SER A 103 17.60 -2.82 17.52
CA SER A 103 16.85 -3.04 16.28
C SER A 103 16.43 -1.71 15.65
N GLN A 104 16.51 -1.58 14.33
CA GLN A 104 16.03 -0.39 13.61
C GLN A 104 14.49 -0.24 13.57
N LYS A 105 13.74 -1.26 13.99
CA LYS A 105 12.27 -1.29 13.96
C LYS A 105 11.57 0.00 14.44
N PRO A 106 11.93 0.61 15.59
CA PRO A 106 11.24 1.82 16.06
C PRO A 106 11.39 3.01 15.11
N ILE A 107 12.49 3.06 14.35
CA ILE A 107 12.78 4.09 13.36
C ILE A 107 11.93 3.84 12.11
N ASP A 108 11.90 2.59 11.64
CA ASP A 108 11.08 2.21 10.49
C ASP A 108 9.59 2.45 10.75
N GLU A 109 9.11 2.10 11.95
CA GLU A 109 7.73 2.32 12.39
C GLU A 109 7.35 3.80 12.41
N VAL A 110 8.20 4.67 12.98
CA VAL A 110 7.89 6.12 13.00
C VAL A 110 7.96 6.73 11.59
N ILE A 111 8.87 6.26 10.74
CA ILE A 111 8.95 6.71 9.34
C ILE A 111 7.69 6.27 8.58
N GLN A 112 7.26 5.03 8.73
CA GLN A 112 6.03 4.50 8.15
C GLN A 112 4.82 5.32 8.62
N PHE A 113 4.71 5.55 9.93
CA PHE A 113 3.65 6.37 10.50
C PHE A 113 3.64 7.78 9.92
N LEU A 114 4.79 8.45 9.83
CA LEU A 114 4.89 9.79 9.27
C LEU A 114 4.56 9.82 7.77
N ARG A 115 4.88 8.77 7.01
CA ARG A 115 4.44 8.63 5.60
C ARG A 115 2.93 8.52 5.51
N GLU A 116 2.32 7.62 6.26
CA GLU A 116 0.86 7.44 6.29
C GLU A 116 0.16 8.73 6.74
N ARG A 117 0.70 9.41 7.76
CA ARG A 117 0.21 10.70 8.23
C ARG A 117 0.31 11.78 7.16
N MET A 118 1.45 11.89 6.47
CA MET A 118 1.65 12.85 5.37
C MET A 118 0.64 12.62 4.24
N LEU A 119 0.42 11.36 3.84
CA LEU A 119 -0.57 11.01 2.83
C LEU A 119 -1.99 11.33 3.30
N SER A 120 -2.31 11.00 4.56
CA SER A 120 -3.60 11.29 5.16
C SER A 120 -3.89 12.80 5.13
N LEU A 121 -2.92 13.64 5.52
CA LEU A 121 -3.07 15.09 5.52
C LEU A 121 -3.15 15.68 4.11
N ARG A 122 -2.33 15.17 3.17
CA ARG A 122 -2.23 15.72 1.80
C ARG A 122 -3.45 15.38 0.94
N TYR A 123 -4.00 14.18 1.11
CA TYR A 123 -5.05 13.63 0.27
C TYR A 123 -6.39 13.46 0.99
N ASN A 124 -6.46 13.85 2.27
CA ASN A 124 -7.58 13.56 3.15
C ASN A 124 -7.96 12.07 3.10
N LEU A 125 -6.96 11.20 3.16
CA LEU A 125 -7.14 9.75 3.16
C LEU A 125 -7.18 9.22 4.58
N HIS A 126 -8.20 8.44 4.89
CA HIS A 126 -8.35 7.75 6.16
C HIS A 126 -8.19 6.25 5.92
N PHE A 127 -6.95 5.77 6.14
CA PHE A 127 -6.61 4.36 6.00
C PHE A 127 -7.38 3.49 6.99
N GLN A 128 -7.89 2.35 6.50
CA GLN A 128 -8.64 1.37 7.28
C GLN A 128 -9.85 1.95 8.03
N LYS A 129 -10.42 3.06 7.54
CA LYS A 129 -11.63 3.70 8.06
C LYS A 129 -12.64 3.90 6.95
N LEU A 130 -13.92 3.71 7.25
CA LEU A 130 -15.00 4.06 6.34
C LEU A 130 -15.17 5.59 6.25
N PRO A 131 -15.75 6.13 5.17
CA PRO A 131 -16.07 7.55 5.09
C PRO A 131 -17.09 7.97 6.17
N ASP A 132 -17.07 9.25 6.56
CA ASP A 132 -17.83 9.76 7.72
C ASP A 132 -19.36 9.62 7.62
N ASN A 133 -19.89 9.37 6.42
CA ASN A 133 -21.31 9.08 6.20
C ASN A 133 -21.73 7.70 6.73
N PHE A 134 -20.78 6.79 7.00
CA PHE A 134 -21.04 5.51 7.65
C PHE A 134 -21.00 5.67 9.17
N THR A 135 -22.17 5.59 9.81
CA THR A 135 -22.37 5.92 11.23
C THR A 135 -21.72 4.95 12.23
N ASP A 136 -21.26 3.77 11.80
CA ASP A 136 -20.74 2.73 12.70
C ASP A 136 -19.41 2.12 12.20
N PRO A 137 -18.26 2.53 12.78
CA PRO A 137 -16.94 2.02 12.39
C PRO A 137 -16.72 0.55 12.74
N SER A 138 -17.49 -0.03 13.67
CA SER A 138 -17.37 -1.46 14.03
C SER A 138 -17.84 -2.41 12.91
N ARG A 139 -18.58 -1.88 11.93
CA ARG A 139 -19.13 -2.65 10.80
C ARG A 139 -18.25 -2.65 9.56
N THR A 140 -17.04 -2.10 9.64
CA THR A 140 -16.12 -1.96 8.51
C THR A 140 -16.02 -3.23 7.65
N PHE A 141 -15.76 -4.38 8.28
CA PHE A 141 -15.66 -5.66 7.58
C PHE A 141 -16.98 -6.06 6.89
N SER A 142 -18.11 -5.89 7.58
CA SER A 142 -19.44 -6.21 7.03
C SER A 142 -19.79 -5.30 5.84
N VAL A 143 -19.45 -4.01 5.92
CA VAL A 143 -19.71 -3.04 4.85
C VAL A 143 -18.86 -3.38 3.61
N LEU A 144 -17.58 -3.69 3.78
CA LEU A 144 -16.73 -4.12 2.67
C LEU A 144 -17.19 -5.44 2.06
N ALA A 145 -17.63 -6.41 2.88
CA ALA A 145 -18.21 -7.65 2.39
C ALA A 145 -19.51 -7.40 1.59
N GLN A 146 -20.36 -6.48 2.03
CA GLN A 146 -21.57 -6.08 1.31
C GLN A 146 -21.23 -5.37 -0.01
N LEU A 147 -20.30 -4.41 0.00
CA LEU A 147 -19.80 -3.73 -1.21
C LEU A 147 -19.27 -4.74 -2.22
N LYS A 148 -18.48 -5.70 -1.75
CA LYS A 148 -17.98 -6.81 -2.55
C LYS A 148 -19.10 -7.64 -3.18
N ALA A 149 -20.18 -7.88 -2.45
CA ALA A 149 -21.33 -8.66 -2.93
C ALA A 149 -22.22 -7.89 -3.92
N MET A 150 -22.20 -6.54 -3.89
CA MET A 150 -22.98 -5.71 -4.82
C MET A 150 -22.44 -5.71 -6.25
N PHE A 151 -21.17 -6.09 -6.45
CA PHE A 151 -20.54 -6.10 -7.77
C PHE A 151 -20.06 -7.50 -8.16
N PRO A 152 -20.36 -7.98 -9.38
CA PRO A 152 -19.94 -9.30 -9.85
C PRO A 152 -18.44 -9.42 -10.17
N LEU A 153 -17.62 -8.44 -9.77
CA LEU A 153 -16.18 -8.38 -10.07
C LEU A 153 -15.30 -9.19 -9.09
N PHE A 154 -15.80 -9.49 -7.90
CA PHE A 154 -14.96 -9.85 -6.76
C PHE A 154 -14.84 -11.35 -6.48
N SER A 155 -14.88 -12.15 -7.54
CA SER A 155 -14.75 -13.62 -7.52
C SER A 155 -13.75 -14.13 -8.57
N LYS A 156 -12.73 -13.32 -8.92
CA LYS A 156 -11.71 -13.67 -9.93
C LYS A 156 -10.79 -14.81 -9.53
N GLY A 157 -10.56 -15.02 -8.23
CA GLY A 157 -9.69 -16.05 -7.68
C GLY A 157 -10.42 -17.35 -7.36
N THR A 158 -9.71 -18.47 -7.53
CA THR A 158 -10.24 -19.82 -7.29
C THR A 158 -10.27 -20.20 -5.81
N GLU A 159 -9.38 -19.63 -4.99
CA GLU A 159 -9.30 -19.92 -3.56
C GLU A 159 -9.48 -18.68 -2.68
N VAL A 160 -8.88 -17.56 -3.08
CA VAL A 160 -8.76 -16.37 -2.25
C VAL A 160 -9.17 -15.15 -3.05
N ASN A 161 -10.01 -14.30 -2.43
CA ASN A 161 -10.50 -13.03 -2.97
C ASN A 161 -10.59 -12.04 -1.80
N ARG A 162 -9.51 -11.29 -1.53
CA ARG A 162 -9.33 -10.44 -0.34
C ARG A 162 -9.36 -8.96 -0.68
N LEU A 163 -9.93 -8.16 0.21
CA LEU A 163 -9.99 -6.71 0.17
C LEU A 163 -9.63 -6.20 1.58
N ASP A 164 -8.34 -6.37 1.92
CA ASP A 164 -7.87 -6.18 3.30
C ASP A 164 -7.27 -4.78 3.52
N TYR A 165 -6.86 -4.11 2.44
CA TYR A 165 -6.21 -2.80 2.48
C TYR A 165 -7.03 -1.77 1.71
N PHE A 166 -7.50 -0.74 2.41
CA PHE A 166 -8.32 0.32 1.84
C PHE A 166 -8.13 1.66 2.57
N ALA A 167 -8.55 2.74 1.90
CA ALA A 167 -8.58 4.08 2.46
C ALA A 167 -9.84 4.80 1.99
N SER A 168 -10.46 5.59 2.87
CA SER A 168 -11.59 6.44 2.52
C SER A 168 -11.19 7.90 2.36
N THR A 169 -11.95 8.62 1.55
CA THR A 169 -11.83 10.07 1.37
C THR A 169 -13.16 10.63 0.87
N THR A 170 -13.25 11.94 0.73
CA THR A 170 -14.36 12.61 0.08
C THR A 170 -13.82 13.56 -0.97
N TRP A 171 -14.26 13.39 -2.21
CA TRP A 171 -13.95 14.31 -3.29
C TRP A 171 -15.01 15.40 -3.36
N LEU A 172 -14.58 16.64 -3.65
CA LEU A 172 -15.46 17.77 -3.88
C LEU A 172 -15.26 18.22 -5.33
N HIS A 173 -16.35 18.28 -6.10
CA HIS A 173 -16.34 18.74 -7.48
C HIS A 173 -17.68 19.40 -7.79
N ASP A 174 -17.66 20.61 -8.34
CA ASP A 174 -18.84 21.40 -8.70
C ASP A 174 -19.93 21.50 -7.61
N GLY A 175 -19.50 21.57 -6.34
CA GLY A 175 -20.37 21.64 -5.17
C GLY A 175 -20.95 20.29 -4.71
N GLN A 176 -20.75 19.21 -5.47
CA GLN A 176 -21.12 17.84 -5.10
C GLN A 176 -19.99 17.16 -4.33
N ARG A 177 -20.37 16.36 -3.33
CA ARG A 177 -19.45 15.53 -2.55
C ARG A 177 -19.60 14.08 -3.00
N TYR A 178 -18.47 13.44 -3.29
CA TYR A 178 -18.39 12.02 -3.59
C TYR A 178 -17.57 11.34 -2.50
N PRO A 179 -18.21 10.63 -1.56
CA PRO A 179 -17.50 9.71 -0.69
C PRO A 179 -16.81 8.65 -1.55
N VAL A 180 -15.57 8.30 -1.24
CA VAL A 180 -14.79 7.33 -2.01
C VAL A 180 -14.06 6.37 -1.07
N ILE A 181 -14.10 5.09 -1.40
CA ILE A 181 -13.24 4.06 -0.79
C ILE A 181 -12.32 3.52 -1.88
N ILE A 182 -11.02 3.74 -1.72
CA ILE A 182 -9.98 3.17 -2.57
C ILE A 182 -9.52 1.88 -1.91
N PHE A 183 -9.29 0.84 -2.69
CA PHE A 183 -8.93 -0.47 -2.14
C PHE A 183 -7.92 -1.21 -2.99
N GLN A 184 -7.24 -2.16 -2.36
CA GLN A 184 -6.44 -3.18 -2.98
C GLN A 184 -7.20 -4.51 -2.93
N TYR A 185 -7.23 -5.19 -4.07
CA TYR A 185 -7.87 -6.49 -4.25
C TYR A 185 -6.82 -7.55 -4.58
N ASP A 186 -6.66 -8.53 -3.69
CA ASP A 186 -5.72 -9.64 -3.86
C ASP A 186 -6.48 -10.93 -4.13
N TYR A 187 -6.09 -11.66 -5.18
CA TYR A 187 -6.70 -12.93 -5.54
C TYR A 187 -5.69 -13.94 -6.07
N ILE A 188 -6.01 -15.23 -5.93
CA ILE A 188 -5.15 -16.33 -6.36
C ILE A 188 -5.81 -17.07 -7.51
N VAL A 189 -5.09 -17.21 -8.62
CA VAL A 189 -5.50 -18.01 -9.77
C VAL A 189 -4.66 -19.28 -9.82
N GLU A 190 -5.33 -20.42 -9.83
CA GLU A 190 -4.70 -21.71 -10.08
C GLU A 190 -4.59 -22.00 -11.58
N VAL A 191 -3.37 -22.18 -12.05
CA VAL A 191 -3.09 -22.74 -13.37
C VAL A 191 -3.02 -24.25 -13.23
N ALA A 192 -4.05 -24.94 -13.71
CA ALA A 192 -4.11 -26.38 -13.74
C ALA A 192 -3.97 -26.89 -15.18
N THR A 193 -3.32 -28.03 -15.36
CA THR A 193 -3.37 -28.79 -16.61
C THR A 193 -4.05 -30.12 -16.36
N THR A 194 -4.72 -30.63 -17.39
CA THR A 194 -5.32 -31.96 -17.34
C THR A 194 -4.31 -32.96 -17.89
N ASN A 195 -3.97 -33.97 -17.10
CA ASN A 195 -3.11 -35.06 -17.57
C ASN A 195 -3.86 -35.93 -18.60
N GLN A 196 -3.13 -36.79 -19.33
CA GLN A 196 -3.70 -37.75 -20.30
C GLN A 196 -4.74 -38.72 -19.71
N ARG A 197 -4.87 -38.80 -18.37
CA ARG A 197 -5.86 -39.60 -17.64
C ARG A 197 -7.11 -38.82 -17.19
N GLY A 198 -7.23 -37.54 -17.55
CA GLY A 198 -8.36 -36.69 -17.15
C GLY A 198 -8.27 -36.09 -15.74
N GLU A 199 -7.20 -36.38 -14.98
CA GLU A 199 -6.98 -35.81 -13.65
C GLU A 199 -6.41 -34.40 -13.74
N ARG A 200 -7.01 -33.47 -12.98
CA ARG A 200 -6.62 -32.06 -12.89
C ARG A 200 -5.43 -31.91 -11.95
N ASN A 201 -4.26 -31.54 -12.48
CA ASN A 201 -3.08 -31.23 -11.69
C ASN A 201 -2.87 -29.72 -11.64
N VAL A 202 -2.90 -29.14 -10.43
CA VAL A 202 -2.56 -27.73 -10.21
C VAL A 202 -1.05 -27.58 -10.33
N ILE A 203 -0.60 -26.89 -11.39
CA ILE A 203 0.82 -26.70 -11.69
C ILE A 203 1.37 -25.48 -10.95
N ARG A 204 0.56 -24.42 -10.83
CA ARG A 204 1.02 -23.15 -10.26
C ARG A 204 -0.12 -22.34 -9.67
N LYS A 205 0.14 -21.73 -8.50
CA LYS A 205 -0.69 -20.68 -7.92
C LYS A 205 -0.08 -19.32 -8.26
N ILE A 206 -0.85 -18.43 -8.86
CA ILE A 206 -0.42 -17.09 -9.23
C ILE A 206 -1.20 -16.09 -8.37
N ASN A 207 -0.46 -15.36 -7.52
CA ASN A 207 -1.02 -14.24 -6.77
C ASN A 207 -1.14 -13.04 -7.70
N LYS A 208 -2.35 -12.53 -7.87
CA LYS A 208 -2.65 -11.32 -8.63
C LYS A 208 -3.16 -10.23 -7.68
N ARG A 209 -2.82 -9.00 -8.02
CA ARG A 209 -3.20 -7.80 -7.30
C ARG A 209 -3.81 -6.80 -8.26
N GLN A 210 -4.94 -6.24 -7.87
CA GLN A 210 -5.65 -5.18 -8.58
C GLN A 210 -5.98 -4.08 -7.57
N TRP A 211 -6.33 -2.92 -8.10
CA TRP A 211 -6.71 -1.77 -7.28
C TRP A 211 -7.96 -1.15 -7.86
N GLY A 212 -8.74 -0.55 -6.98
CA GLY A 212 -10.04 -0.06 -7.37
C GLY A 212 -10.55 1.02 -6.44
N ALA A 213 -11.70 1.56 -6.81
CA ALA A 213 -12.41 2.52 -6.00
C ALA A 213 -13.92 2.27 -6.05
N PHE A 214 -14.56 2.36 -4.89
CA PHE A 214 -15.99 2.57 -4.77
C PHE A 214 -16.24 4.07 -4.66
N ILE A 215 -17.02 4.62 -5.58
CA ILE A 215 -17.42 6.02 -5.57
C ILE A 215 -18.92 6.06 -5.28
N PHE A 216 -19.28 6.70 -4.17
CA PHE A 216 -20.66 6.87 -3.74
C PHE A 216 -21.24 8.17 -4.27
N ASP A 217 -22.56 8.30 -4.21
CA ASP A 217 -23.33 9.43 -4.73
C ASP A 217 -23.09 9.68 -6.23
N ALA A 218 -22.78 8.60 -6.96
CA ALA A 218 -22.58 8.60 -8.40
C ALA A 218 -23.90 8.35 -9.16
N PRO A 219 -23.97 8.68 -10.48
CA PRO A 219 -25.14 8.41 -11.30
C PRO A 219 -25.53 6.93 -11.34
N VAL A 220 -26.83 6.63 -11.25
CA VAL A 220 -27.37 5.27 -11.34
C VAL A 220 -27.62 4.95 -12.81
N LEU A 221 -26.69 4.25 -13.46
CA LEU A 221 -26.76 3.98 -14.91
C LEU A 221 -27.03 2.51 -15.24
N GLY A 222 -26.66 1.56 -14.37
CA GLY A 222 -26.75 0.13 -14.69
C GLY A 222 -25.89 -0.27 -15.89
N LEU A 223 -24.68 0.27 -15.98
CA LEU A 223 -23.72 0.04 -17.06
C LEU A 223 -22.46 -0.66 -16.55
N ALA A 224 -21.88 -1.52 -17.38
CA ALA A 224 -20.59 -2.12 -17.17
C ALA A 224 -19.71 -1.89 -18.41
N ILE A 225 -18.49 -1.41 -18.21
CA ILE A 225 -17.55 -1.07 -19.27
C ILE A 225 -16.21 -1.74 -18.97
N SER A 226 -15.63 -2.44 -19.94
CA SER A 226 -14.28 -3.01 -19.84
C SER A 226 -13.43 -2.63 -21.05
N ASN A 227 -12.12 -2.53 -20.85
CA ASN A 227 -11.14 -2.50 -21.94
C ASN A 227 -10.18 -3.70 -21.91
N THR A 228 -10.57 -4.74 -21.18
CA THR A 228 -9.76 -5.96 -21.01
C THR A 228 -10.31 -7.17 -21.79
N GLY A 229 -11.44 -6.99 -22.50
CA GLY A 229 -12.04 -8.07 -23.32
C GLY A 229 -12.77 -9.12 -22.50
N ASN A 230 -13.28 -8.77 -21.31
CA ASN A 230 -14.02 -9.71 -20.46
C ASN A 230 -15.53 -9.59 -20.72
N ASP A 231 -16.19 -10.73 -20.93
CA ASP A 231 -17.65 -10.80 -20.88
C ASP A 231 -18.15 -10.41 -19.48
N PHE A 232 -19.21 -9.60 -19.43
CA PHE A 232 -19.84 -9.23 -18.17
C PHE A 232 -20.89 -10.25 -17.73
N PHE A 233 -21.09 -10.32 -16.42
CA PHE A 233 -22.04 -11.21 -15.76
C PHE A 233 -23.37 -10.51 -15.48
N PRO A 234 -24.45 -11.27 -15.22
CA PRO A 234 -25.70 -10.69 -14.73
C PRO A 234 -25.46 -9.72 -13.56
N PRO A 235 -26.10 -8.54 -13.54
CA PRO A 235 -27.21 -8.14 -14.41
C PRO A 235 -26.81 -7.47 -15.75
N TYR A 236 -25.52 -7.34 -16.08
CA TYR A 236 -25.05 -6.62 -17.27
C TYR A 236 -24.90 -7.57 -18.46
N ILE A 237 -26.02 -7.94 -19.08
CA ILE A 237 -26.05 -8.95 -20.14
C ILE A 237 -26.26 -8.35 -21.54
N GLN A 238 -26.63 -7.08 -21.62
CA GLN A 238 -26.98 -6.46 -22.88
C GLN A 238 -25.81 -5.67 -23.46
N GLU A 239 -25.14 -6.26 -24.44
CA GLU A 239 -24.09 -5.59 -25.20
C GLU A 239 -24.63 -4.35 -25.93
N TRP A 240 -23.84 -3.28 -25.92
CA TRP A 240 -24.17 -2.02 -26.57
C TRP A 240 -23.02 -1.52 -27.43
N GLU A 241 -23.32 -1.28 -28.71
CA GLU A 241 -22.41 -0.61 -29.62
C GLU A 241 -22.77 0.88 -29.73
N THR A 242 -21.77 1.73 -29.58
CA THR A 242 -21.94 3.17 -29.81
C THR A 242 -21.84 3.50 -31.30
N SER A 243 -22.19 4.72 -31.71
CA SER A 243 -21.97 5.17 -33.08
C SER A 243 -20.50 5.39 -33.44
N ASP A 244 -19.60 5.43 -32.45
CA ASP A 244 -18.16 5.61 -32.66
C ASP A 244 -17.44 4.26 -32.72
N ILE A 245 -16.97 3.92 -33.92
CA ILE A 245 -16.25 2.68 -34.21
C ILE A 245 -14.93 2.61 -33.40
N GLN A 246 -14.27 3.74 -33.14
CA GLN A 246 -13.01 3.71 -32.38
C GLN A 246 -13.24 3.30 -30.93
N THR A 247 -14.32 3.78 -30.34
CA THR A 247 -14.73 3.39 -28.99
C THR A 247 -15.08 1.90 -28.93
N ASN A 248 -15.92 1.40 -29.83
CA ASN A 248 -16.36 -0.01 -29.82
C ASN A 248 -15.21 -1.02 -30.08
N ARG A 249 -14.10 -0.58 -30.67
CA ARG A 249 -12.90 -1.44 -30.84
C ARG A 249 -12.07 -1.58 -29.57
N LYS A 250 -12.25 -0.69 -28.61
CA LYS A 250 -11.42 -0.58 -27.41
C LYS A 250 -12.19 -0.91 -26.14
N LEU A 251 -13.49 -0.58 -26.13
CA LEU A 251 -14.37 -0.72 -24.98
C LEU A 251 -15.50 -1.68 -25.31
N ASP A 252 -15.70 -2.63 -24.41
CA ASP A 252 -16.88 -3.46 -24.38
C ASP A 252 -17.87 -2.82 -23.39
N ILE A 253 -19.06 -2.46 -23.86
CA ILE A 253 -20.08 -1.77 -23.07
C ILE A 253 -21.31 -2.66 -22.94
N TYR A 254 -21.74 -2.86 -21.70
CA TYR A 254 -22.91 -3.67 -21.38
C TYR A 254 -23.86 -2.90 -20.48
N GLY A 255 -25.15 -3.10 -20.67
CA GLY A 255 -26.22 -2.55 -19.87
C GLY A 255 -27.08 -3.62 -19.21
N CYS A 256 -27.85 -3.22 -18.20
CA CYS A 256 -28.91 -4.04 -17.64
C CYS A 256 -30.20 -4.02 -18.48
N ASP A 257 -30.47 -2.90 -19.16
CA ASP A 257 -31.65 -2.69 -20.01
C ASP A 257 -31.30 -1.80 -21.20
N ALA A 258 -31.67 -2.20 -22.42
CA ALA A 258 -31.33 -1.50 -23.66
C ALA A 258 -31.85 -0.07 -23.68
N HIS A 259 -33.08 0.13 -23.21
CA HIS A 259 -33.77 1.40 -23.30
C HIS A 259 -33.16 2.41 -22.33
N GLU A 260 -32.86 1.99 -21.10
CA GLU A 260 -32.14 2.82 -20.13
C GLU A 260 -30.69 3.07 -20.58
N THR A 261 -30.01 2.06 -21.12
CA THR A 261 -28.65 2.19 -21.66
C THR A 261 -28.57 3.24 -22.76
N ALA A 262 -29.52 3.22 -23.70
CA ALA A 262 -29.60 4.19 -24.80
C ALA A 262 -29.76 5.64 -24.32
N LYS A 263 -30.44 5.87 -23.19
CA LYS A 263 -30.62 7.22 -22.63
C LYS A 263 -29.33 7.77 -22.04
N HIS A 264 -28.48 6.91 -21.49
CA HIS A 264 -27.27 7.30 -20.78
C HIS A 264 -26.03 7.37 -21.67
N ILE A 265 -25.93 6.52 -22.70
CA ILE A 265 -24.82 6.52 -23.65
C ILE A 265 -25.01 7.64 -24.70
N THR A 266 -24.75 8.87 -24.25
CA THR A 266 -24.68 10.05 -25.10
C THR A 266 -23.30 10.19 -25.74
N PRO A 267 -23.15 10.87 -26.89
CA PRO A 267 -21.84 11.09 -27.50
C PRO A 267 -20.81 11.72 -26.54
N SER A 268 -21.24 12.65 -25.69
CA SER A 268 -20.38 13.25 -24.65
C SER A 268 -19.94 12.23 -23.59
N PHE A 269 -20.83 11.33 -23.17
CA PHE A 269 -20.50 10.30 -22.19
C PHE A 269 -19.55 9.25 -22.79
N THR A 270 -19.79 8.84 -24.03
CA THR A 270 -18.91 7.95 -24.79
C THR A 270 -17.49 8.51 -24.91
N LEU A 271 -17.33 9.80 -25.21
CA LEU A 271 -16.01 10.44 -25.25
C LEU A 271 -15.33 10.45 -23.87
N LYS A 272 -16.07 10.78 -22.80
CA LYS A 272 -15.54 10.73 -21.42
C LYS A 272 -15.08 9.33 -21.03
N LEU A 273 -15.83 8.29 -21.42
CA LEU A 273 -15.42 6.90 -21.21
C LEU A 273 -14.15 6.57 -21.99
N TYR A 274 -14.09 6.94 -23.26
CA TYR A 274 -12.91 6.73 -24.10
C TYR A 274 -11.66 7.37 -23.48
N ASP A 275 -11.76 8.64 -23.08
CA ASP A 275 -10.67 9.40 -22.46
C ASP A 275 -10.22 8.77 -21.12
N PHE A 276 -11.16 8.24 -20.34
CA PHE A 276 -10.84 7.53 -19.10
C PHE A 276 -10.03 6.26 -19.39
N PHE A 277 -10.53 5.41 -20.31
CA PHE A 277 -9.88 4.14 -20.68
C PHE A 277 -8.67 4.30 -21.62
N GLU A 278 -8.30 5.53 -22.01
CA GLU A 278 -6.97 5.82 -22.53
C GLU A 278 -5.87 5.72 -21.47
N LYS A 279 -6.20 6.04 -20.22
CA LYS A 279 -5.22 6.07 -19.12
C LYS A 279 -5.33 4.84 -18.21
N PHE A 280 -6.52 4.26 -18.13
CA PHE A 280 -6.84 3.20 -17.19
C PHE A 280 -7.18 1.88 -17.88
N THR A 281 -6.83 0.77 -17.22
CA THR A 281 -7.05 -0.58 -17.72
C THR A 281 -7.77 -1.37 -16.65
N GLY A 282 -8.98 -1.84 -16.96
CA GLY A 282 -9.82 -2.52 -16.00
C GLY A 282 -11.29 -2.52 -16.37
N ASP A 283 -12.12 -2.66 -15.34
CA ASP A 283 -13.56 -2.78 -15.40
C ASP A 283 -14.19 -1.62 -14.59
N LEU A 284 -15.20 -0.96 -15.17
CA LEU A 284 -15.96 0.12 -14.55
C LEU A 284 -17.45 -0.24 -14.54
N LEU A 285 -18.05 -0.31 -13.35
CA LEU A 285 -19.43 -0.74 -13.16
C LEU A 285 -20.22 0.33 -12.42
N PHE A 286 -21.28 0.82 -13.06
CA PHE A 286 -22.33 1.65 -12.48
C PHE A 286 -23.45 0.75 -11.97
N HIS A 287 -23.71 0.77 -10.67
CA HIS A 287 -24.75 -0.07 -10.11
C HIS A 287 -26.14 0.31 -10.68
N PRO A 288 -27.03 -0.67 -10.95
CA PRO A 288 -28.32 -0.40 -11.60
C PRO A 288 -29.37 0.26 -10.71
N ARG A 289 -29.16 0.29 -9.39
CA ARG A 289 -30.17 0.78 -8.42
C ARG A 289 -29.61 1.66 -7.30
N GLU A 290 -28.31 1.62 -7.08
CA GLU A 290 -27.66 2.29 -5.95
C GLU A 290 -26.73 3.34 -6.55
N SER A 291 -26.58 4.49 -5.91
CA SER A 291 -25.71 5.59 -6.35
C SER A 291 -24.24 5.27 -6.11
N ILE A 292 -23.76 4.17 -6.68
CA ILE A 292 -22.40 3.67 -6.48
C ILE A 292 -21.79 3.16 -7.77
N VAL A 293 -20.53 3.55 -7.97
CA VAL A 293 -19.68 3.10 -9.06
C VAL A 293 -18.50 2.33 -8.50
N CYS A 294 -18.15 1.21 -9.13
CA CYS A 294 -16.97 0.44 -8.82
C CYS A 294 -16.02 0.44 -10.03
N TYR A 295 -14.82 0.95 -9.83
CA TYR A 295 -13.69 0.73 -10.73
C TYR A 295 -12.78 -0.36 -10.16
N LEU A 296 -12.31 -1.28 -11.00
CA LEU A 296 -11.30 -2.28 -10.66
C LEU A 296 -10.33 -2.44 -11.82
N GLY A 297 -9.05 -2.13 -11.61
CA GLY A 297 -8.03 -2.17 -12.65
C GLY A 297 -6.64 -2.57 -12.17
N GLU A 298 -5.67 -2.41 -13.07
CA GLU A 298 -4.28 -2.83 -12.84
C GLU A 298 -3.39 -1.72 -12.26
N GLN A 299 -3.82 -0.47 -12.32
CA GLN A 299 -3.05 0.68 -11.85
C GLN A 299 -3.06 0.75 -10.32
N ASP A 300 -1.88 0.73 -9.70
CA ASP A 300 -1.73 0.87 -8.26
C ASP A 300 -2.04 2.30 -7.78
N LEU A 301 -3.27 2.49 -7.28
CA LEU A 301 -3.74 3.77 -6.74
C LEU A 301 -3.02 4.18 -5.45
N PHE A 302 -2.33 3.26 -4.77
CA PHE A 302 -1.50 3.55 -3.59
C PHE A 302 -0.02 3.73 -3.93
N ARG A 303 0.34 3.69 -5.22
CA ARG A 303 1.74 3.79 -5.66
C ARG A 303 2.34 5.13 -5.28
N LEU A 304 3.41 5.06 -4.50
CA LEU A 304 4.20 6.22 -4.10
C LEU A 304 5.19 6.60 -5.22
N GLN A 305 5.27 7.89 -5.55
CA GLN A 305 6.27 8.43 -6.48
C GLN A 305 7.71 8.33 -5.94
N SER A 306 7.86 8.29 -4.61
CA SER A 306 9.15 8.31 -3.96
C SER A 306 9.73 6.89 -3.89
N LYS A 307 11.00 6.72 -4.29
CA LYS A 307 11.72 5.45 -4.11
C LYS A 307 11.89 5.16 -2.61
N GLN A 308 11.94 3.88 -2.26
CA GLN A 308 12.43 3.46 -0.94
C GLN A 308 13.90 3.89 -0.83
N VAL A 309 14.13 4.97 -0.10
CA VAL A 309 15.46 5.46 0.26
C VAL A 309 15.71 5.05 1.71
N GLU A 310 16.91 4.58 2.01
CA GLU A 310 17.34 4.36 3.39
C GLU A 310 17.46 5.71 4.10
N ILE A 311 16.54 5.99 5.02
CA ILE A 311 16.47 7.27 5.73
C ILE A 311 17.30 7.15 7.01
N GLN A 312 18.52 7.69 6.96
CA GLN A 312 19.44 7.69 8.10
C GLN A 312 19.44 9.01 8.88
N GLU A 313 18.81 10.06 8.35
CA GLU A 313 18.76 11.40 8.95
C GLU A 313 17.39 12.05 8.79
N ILE A 314 17.08 12.99 9.69
CA ILE A 314 15.81 13.74 9.70
C ILE A 314 15.69 14.71 8.52
N SER A 315 16.81 15.25 8.06
CA SER A 315 16.91 16.07 6.85
C SER A 315 16.41 15.29 5.61
N HIS A 316 16.87 14.05 5.47
CA HIS A 316 16.46 13.12 4.42
C HIS A 316 15.00 12.71 4.58
N LEU A 317 14.53 12.47 5.82
CA LEU A 317 13.13 12.19 6.10
C LEU A 317 12.22 13.32 5.63
N ARG A 318 12.52 14.57 5.99
CA ARG A 318 11.76 15.75 5.55
C ARG A 318 11.74 15.85 4.03
N GLY A 319 12.90 15.70 3.38
CA GLY A 319 13.01 15.71 1.93
C GLY A 319 12.14 14.63 1.27
N HIS A 320 12.16 13.42 1.83
CA HIS A 320 11.35 12.29 1.37
C HIS A 320 9.85 12.50 1.57
N LEU A 321 9.42 13.02 2.72
CA LEU A 321 8.01 13.33 2.99
C LEU A 321 7.50 14.47 2.09
N ARG A 322 8.35 15.45 1.77
CA ARG A 322 7.99 16.54 0.86
C ARG A 322 7.62 16.02 -0.52
N THR A 323 8.41 15.10 -1.07
CA THR A 323 8.21 14.51 -2.40
C THR A 323 7.23 13.33 -2.41
N LEU A 324 6.62 12.99 -1.27
CA LEU A 324 5.69 11.87 -1.15
C LEU A 324 4.36 12.18 -1.86
N GLY A 325 4.19 11.67 -3.07
CA GLY A 325 2.96 11.82 -3.85
C GLY A 325 2.42 10.50 -4.36
N MET A 326 1.11 10.46 -4.63
CA MET A 326 0.42 9.36 -5.30
C MET A 326 -0.05 9.85 -6.67
N LEU A 327 0.80 9.64 -7.69
CA LEU A 327 0.54 10.13 -9.05
C LEU A 327 -0.72 9.49 -9.64
N GLU A 328 -0.78 8.16 -9.56
CA GLU A 328 -1.85 7.36 -10.14
C GLU A 328 -3.20 7.72 -9.52
N TYR A 329 -3.23 7.92 -8.20
CA TYR A 329 -4.41 8.41 -7.51
C TYR A 329 -4.88 9.78 -8.01
N ASN A 330 -3.97 10.74 -8.18
CA ASN A 330 -4.32 12.08 -8.65
C ASN A 330 -4.90 12.05 -10.06
N LEU A 331 -4.24 11.32 -10.97
CA LEU A 331 -4.73 11.12 -12.34
C LEU A 331 -6.10 10.43 -12.33
N PHE A 332 -6.24 9.38 -11.51
CA PHE A 332 -7.49 8.64 -11.38
C PHE A 332 -8.62 9.54 -10.89
N LYS A 333 -8.41 10.31 -9.82
CA LYS A 333 -9.37 11.26 -9.30
C LYS A 333 -9.79 12.28 -10.35
N GLU A 334 -8.84 12.88 -11.07
CA GLU A 334 -9.13 13.89 -12.09
C GLU A 334 -10.00 13.31 -13.22
N HIS A 335 -9.61 12.17 -13.78
CA HIS A 335 -10.35 11.54 -14.88
C HIS A 335 -11.71 10.97 -14.43
N MET A 336 -11.79 10.40 -13.22
CA MET A 336 -13.04 9.89 -12.66
C MET A 336 -14.03 11.03 -12.38
N LEU A 337 -13.57 12.16 -11.85
CA LEU A 337 -14.46 13.32 -11.63
C LEU A 337 -15.00 13.87 -12.95
N LYS A 338 -14.18 13.98 -14.01
CA LYS A 338 -14.62 14.38 -15.35
C LYS A 338 -15.65 13.43 -15.96
N LEU A 339 -15.58 12.14 -15.60
CA LEU A 339 -16.53 11.11 -16.05
C LEU A 339 -17.87 11.20 -15.30
N LEU A 340 -17.84 11.58 -14.02
CA LEU A 340 -19.02 11.65 -13.15
C LEU A 340 -19.78 12.98 -13.23
N SER A 341 -19.07 14.10 -13.51
CA SER A 341 -19.64 15.38 -13.94
C SER A 341 -20.22 15.24 -15.34
#